data_AF-A0A534KN24-F1
#
_entry.id   AF-A0A534KN24-F1
#
_cell.length_a   1.000
_cell.length_b   1.000
_cell.length_c   1.000
_cell.angle_alpha   90.00
_cell.angle_beta   90.00
_cell.angle_gamma   90.00
#
_symmetry.space_group_name_H-M   'P 1'
#
loop_
_entity.id
_entity.type
_entity.pdbx_description
1 polymer ?
#
loop_
_entity_poly.entity_id
_entity_poly.type
_entity_poly.pdbx_seq_one_letter_code
_entity_poly.pdbx_strand_id
1 'polypeptide(L)' 'MPDVVIRAFRVSGFVPGPCTKCGKEERGLVMFEDYALGWECLACGEIGRADRVEWIEGKDPAISDLVDEEE' A
#
# COMPACT_ATOMS: atom_id res chain seq x y z
N MET A 1 17.18 7.06 13.30
CA MET A 1 16.91 6.33 12.04
C MET A 1 16.05 7.24 11.19
N PRO A 2 16.19 7.25 9.86
CA PRO A 2 15.29 8.03 9.00
C PRO A 2 13.87 7.49 9.13
N ASP A 3 12.87 8.38 9.14
CA ASP A 3 11.46 8.02 9.19
C ASP A 3 11.07 7.13 8.00
N VAL A 4 10.33 6.05 8.27
CA VAL A 4 9.75 5.18 7.26
C VAL A 4 8.44 5.80 6.78
N VAL A 5 8.49 6.46 5.63
CA VAL A 5 7.31 7.05 4.99
C VAL A 5 6.83 6.14 3.87
N ILE A 6 5.57 5.71 3.92
CA ILE A 6 4.91 5.01 2.81
C ILE A 6 3.92 5.91 2.11
N ARG A 7 3.67 5.63 0.83
CA ARG A 7 2.58 6.27 0.09
C ARG A 7 1.45 5.28 -0.10
N ALA A 8 0.20 5.73 0.05
CA ALA A 8 -0.96 4.86 -0.12
C ALA A 8 -2.03 5.56 -0.96
N PHE A 9 -2.64 4.84 -1.90
CA PHE A 9 -3.80 5.33 -2.62
C PHE A 9 -4.99 5.40 -1.68
N ARG A 10 -5.62 6.57 -1.59
CA ARG A 10 -6.67 6.84 -0.60
C ARG A 10 -7.90 5.95 -0.76
N VAL A 11 -8.23 5.56 -1.99
CA VAL A 11 -9.45 4.81 -2.29
C VAL A 11 -9.22 3.30 -2.18
N SER A 12 -8.14 2.78 -2.77
CA SER A 12 -7.87 1.33 -2.79
C SER A 12 -7.08 0.84 -1.58
N GLY A 13 -6.38 1.73 -0.87
CA GLY A 13 -5.42 1.35 0.16
C GLY A 13 -4.17 0.66 -0.39
N PHE A 14 -3.95 0.65 -1.71
CA PHE A 14 -2.73 0.10 -2.30
C PHE A 14 -1.51 0.94 -1.94
N VAL A 15 -0.42 0.26 -1.60
CA VAL A 15 0.85 0.87 -1.20
C VAL A 15 1.90 0.59 -2.27
N PRO A 16 2.31 1.57 -3.08
CA PRO A 16 3.33 1.34 -4.10
C PRO A 16 4.70 0.96 -3.52
N GLY A 17 5.44 0.16 -4.30
CA GLY A 17 6.84 -0.17 -4.07
C GLY A 17 7.09 -1.64 -3.68
N PRO A 18 8.34 -2.13 -3.86
CA PRO A 18 8.64 -3.55 -3.78
C PRO A 18 8.77 -4.05 -2.35
N CYS A 19 8.15 -5.20 -2.06
CA CYS A 19 8.33 -5.94 -0.80
C CYS A 19 9.82 -6.13 -0.47
N THR A 20 10.23 -5.78 0.75
CA THR A 20 11.62 -5.91 1.19
C THR A 20 12.11 -7.36 1.26
N LYS A 21 11.17 -8.32 1.29
CA LYS A 21 11.45 -9.76 1.37
C LYS A 21 11.41 -10.47 0.03
N CYS A 22 10.35 -10.27 -0.75
CA CYS A 22 10.14 -11.01 -2.01
C CYS A 22 10.27 -10.15 -3.29
N GLY A 23 10.44 -8.83 -3.16
CA GLY A 23 10.62 -7.91 -4.28
C GLY A 23 9.36 -7.58 -5.09
N LYS A 24 8.23 -8.23 -4.83
CA LYS A 24 6.97 -8.00 -5.56
C LYS A 24 6.29 -6.70 -5.15
N GLU A 25 5.61 -6.06 -6.10
CA GLU A 25 4.91 -4.77 -5.93
C GLU A 25 3.41 -4.99 -5.63
N GLU A 26 3.13 -5.81 -4.63
CA GLU A 26 1.76 -6.18 -4.23
C GLU A 26 1.63 -5.93 -2.72
N ARG A 27 1.37 -4.68 -2.33
CA ARG A 27 1.23 -4.29 -0.92
C ARG A 27 -0.09 -3.58 -0.66
N GLY A 28 -0.71 -3.92 0.46
CA GLY A 28 -1.87 -3.24 1.01
C GLY A 28 -1.52 -2.43 2.25
N LEU A 29 -2.24 -1.32 2.46
CA LEU A 29 -2.20 -0.56 3.70
C LEU A 29 -2.84 -1.38 4.81
N VAL A 30 -2.17 -1.47 5.95
CA VAL A 30 -2.71 -2.13 7.15
C VAL A 30 -2.69 -1.19 8.34
N MET A 31 -3.66 -1.39 9.24
CA MET A 31 -3.75 -0.73 10.54
C MET A 31 -3.55 -1.77 11.63
N PHE A 32 -2.66 -1.49 12.58
CA PHE A 32 -2.40 -2.34 13.73
C PHE A 32 -3.34 -2.01 14.90
N GLU A 33 -3.35 -2.85 15.92
CA GLU A 33 -4.19 -2.67 17.13
C GLU A 33 -3.86 -1.39 17.91
N ASP A 34 -2.62 -0.90 17.83
CA ASP A 34 -2.16 0.35 18.43
C ASP A 34 -2.46 1.58 17.55
N TYR A 35 -3.30 1.43 16.52
CA TYR A 35 -3.62 2.44 15.51
C TYR A 35 -2.41 2.89 14.68
N ALA A 36 -1.26 2.22 14.78
CA ALA A 36 -0.16 2.45 13.86
C ALA A 36 -0.58 2.03 12.44
N LEU A 37 0.01 2.68 11.45
CA LEU A 37 -0.17 2.31 10.05
C LEU A 37 1.09 1.61 9.53
N GLY A 38 0.91 0.80 8.50
CA GLY A 38 2.00 0.12 7.84
C GLY A 38 1.54 -0.50 6.53
N TRP A 39 2.31 -1.46 6.06
CA TRP A 39 2.02 -2.19 4.85
C TRP A 39 2.14 -3.69 5.08
N GLU A 40 1.32 -4.45 4.38
CA GLU A 40 1.42 -5.90 4.25
C GLU A 40 1.68 -6.25 2.79
N CYS A 41 2.65 -7.13 2.53
CA CYS A 41 2.83 -7.71 1.22
C CYS A 41 1.81 -8.83 0.99
N LEU A 42 0.90 -8.60 0.05
CA LEU A 42 -0.17 -9.53 -0.31
C LEU A 42 0.35 -10.83 -0.95
N ALA A 43 1.61 -10.83 -1.42
CA ALA A 43 2.21 -12.00 -2.06
C ALA A 43 2.93 -12.96 -1.09
N CYS A 44 3.43 -12.48 0.04
CA CYS A 44 4.22 -13.32 0.97
C CYS A 44 3.94 -13.08 2.46
N GLY A 45 3.03 -12.17 2.80
CA GLY A 45 2.62 -11.85 4.17
C GLY A 45 3.64 -11.07 4.98
N GLU A 46 4.67 -10.50 4.35
CA GLU A 46 5.63 -9.64 5.05
C GLU A 46 4.95 -8.34 5.50
N ILE A 47 5.16 -7.93 6.74
CA ILE A 47 4.55 -6.72 7.31
C ILE A 47 5.63 -5.73 7.72
N GLY A 48 5.45 -4.47 7.35
CA GLY A 48 6.30 -3.37 7.79
C GLY A 48 5.49 -2.26 8.44
N ARG A 49 6.03 -1.67 9.51
CA ARG A 49 5.48 -0.46 10.13
C ARG A 49 5.96 0.79 9.40
N ALA A 50 5.10 1.80 9.34
CA ALA A 50 5.43 3.12 8.81
C ALA A 50 5.28 4.17 9.90
N ASP A 51 6.20 5.13 9.93
CA ASP A 51 6.11 6.30 10.81
C ASP A 51 5.11 7.32 10.26
N ARG A 52 4.93 7.37 8.93
CA ARG A 52 4.00 8.28 8.26
C ARG A 52 3.44 7.69 6.97
N VAL A 53 2.17 8.02 6.68
CA VAL A 53 1.51 7.71 5.41
C VAL A 53 1.25 8.99 4.64
N GLU A 54 1.71 9.03 3.39
CA GLU A 54 1.38 10.06 2.40
C GLU A 54 0.27 9.55 1.49
N TRP A 55 -0.87 10.22 1.51
CA TRP A 55 -2.03 9.84 0.70
C TRP A 55 -1.87 10.33 -0.73
N ILE A 56 -1.94 9.39 -1.68
CA ILE A 56 -1.97 9.69 -3.12
C ILE A 56 -3.42 9.69 -3.60
N GLU A 57 -3.77 10.70 -4.40
CA GLU A 57 -5.03 10.78 -5.14
C GLU A 57 -4.85 10.26 -6.57
N GLY A 58 -5.87 9.61 -7.13
CA GLY A 58 -5.85 9.09 -8.50
C GLY A 58 -6.23 7.61 -8.59
N LYS A 59 -6.29 7.10 -9.83
CA LYS A 59 -6.58 5.69 -10.12
C LYS A 59 -5.34 4.86 -9.78
N ASP A 60 -5.55 3.85 -8.95
CA ASP A 60 -4.53 2.86 -8.65
C ASP A 60 -4.13 2.13 -9.95
N PRO A 61 -2.84 2.13 -10.34
CA PRO A 61 -2.39 1.45 -11.54
C PRO A 61 -2.53 -0.08 -11.46
N ALA A 62 -2.70 -0.67 -10.27
CA ALA A 62 -3.05 -2.08 -10.11
C ALA A 62 -4.55 -2.35 -10.37
N ILE A 63 -5.40 -1.31 -10.38
CA ILE A 63 -6.86 -1.40 -10.59
C ILE A 63 -7.25 -0.72 -11.92
N SER A 64 -6.30 -0.15 -12.68
CA SER A 64 -6.61 0.64 -13.87
C SER A 64 -7.37 -0.11 -14.95
N ASP A 65 -7.25 -1.44 -15.00
CA ASP A 65 -7.89 -2.35 -15.95
C ASP A 65 -9.31 -2.80 -15.56
N LEU A 66 -9.85 -2.39 -14.40
CA LEU A 66 -11.15 -2.86 -13.90
C LEU A 66 -12.31 -1.85 -14.03
N VAL A 67 -12.11 -0.73 -14.73
CA VAL A 67 -13.18 0.27 -14.90
C VAL A 67 -13.28 0.66 -16.37
N ASP A 68 -13.96 -0.19 -17.13
CA ASP A 68 -14.47 0.08 -18.48
C ASP A 68 -15.87 -0.59 -18.61
N GLU A 69 -16.75 -0.44 -17.61
CA GLU A 69 -18.15 -0.93 -17.68
C GLU A 69 -19.13 -0.08 -16.84
N GLU A 70 -19.18 1.24 -17.04
CA GLU A 70 -20.40 2.01 -16.75
C GLU A 70 -20.70 2.95 -17.93
N GLU A 71 -21.51 2.46 -18.87
CA GLU A 71 -22.22 3.25 -19.90
C GLU A 71 -23.59 3.70 -19.38
#